data_AF-A0A962VJS6-F1
#
_entry.id   AF-A0A962VJS6-F1
#
_cell.length_a   1.000
_cell.length_b   1.000
_cell.length_c   1.000
_cell.angle_alpha   90.00
_cell.angle_beta   90.00
_cell.angle_gamma   90.00
#
_symmetry.space_group_name_H-M   'P 1'
#
loop_
_entity.id
_entity.type
_entity.pdbx_description
1 polymer ?
#
loop_
_entity_poly.entity_id
_entity_poly.type
_entity_poly.pdbx_seq_one_letter_code
_entity_poly.pdbx_strand_id
1 'polypeptide(L)'
;PFGFALFYLRGVASAAVKTLEMYRGVIPFIILQLLALVIVANYPKLVNYVPTRISLTSDTAPPPLNPRLQFCLEENLLREYVTRESELRDAIARTRQLDMSYVPAGLRKDVEAALDKADRTFDLLGEIRQAEAIVIAAQDDYRPLHTKVREIERQQRRLESELDELRTRQSRLEADTSAAKRDALAAQIATLESQHAALQAEIPDSWEEQRKTFQALQKAEAKVRQTYRRNVDDAYTPIRELLAIIADTDKLAALQGDLEQLRQYVAEAEPADSVEPVTALSAAVREVEGAGDVRSPINDARRALRNKTPDKAKALESLDEALQLYQQELAWRKQAKAELLVGVQDYEATIRNNIGLRQQPQLPREKALEIVSCTAAHRDISLNF
;
A
#
# COMPACT_ATOMS: atom_id res chain seq x y z
N PRO A 1 -29.28 10.36 23.00
CA PRO A 1 -30.31 11.38 23.27
C PRO A 1 -30.63 11.49 24.77
N PHE A 2 -29.74 12.12 25.55
CA PHE A 2 -29.89 12.27 27.00
C PHE A 2 -30.84 13.41 27.41
N GLY A 3 -30.94 14.46 26.59
CA GLY A 3 -31.75 15.65 26.91
C GLY A 3 -33.23 15.34 27.14
N PHE A 4 -33.84 14.53 26.27
CA PHE A 4 -35.26 14.19 26.34
C PHE A 4 -35.63 13.44 27.64
N ALA A 5 -34.78 12.51 28.07
CA ALA A 5 -34.98 11.76 29.31
C ALA A 5 -34.81 12.65 30.56
N LEU A 6 -33.91 13.63 30.52
CA LEU A 6 -33.67 14.57 31.61
C LEU A 6 -34.86 15.54 31.80
N PHE A 7 -35.46 16.01 30.70
CA PHE A 7 -36.70 16.80 30.74
C PHE A 7 -37.90 15.99 31.23
N TYR A 8 -38.01 14.72 30.82
CA TYR A 8 -39.06 13.82 31.31
C TYR A 8 -38.93 13.57 32.83
N LEU A 9 -37.70 13.30 33.32
CA LEU A 9 -37.43 13.13 34.75
C LEU A 9 -37.75 14.40 35.56
N ARG A 10 -37.49 15.58 35.01
CA ARG A 10 -37.87 16.85 35.65
C ARG A 10 -39.39 17.02 35.77
N GLY A 11 -40.16 16.48 34.81
CA GLY A 11 -41.62 16.51 34.81
C GLY A 11 -42.28 15.54 35.79
N VAL A 12 -41.59 14.46 36.18
CA VAL A 12 -42.13 13.40 37.06
C VAL A 12 -41.50 13.40 38.47
N ALA A 13 -40.30 13.97 38.64
CA ALA A 13 -39.60 13.99 39.92
C ALA A 13 -40.16 15.07 40.88
N SER A 14 -40.29 14.71 42.17
CA SER A 14 -40.75 15.62 43.22
C SER A 14 -39.76 16.77 43.45
N ALA A 15 -40.23 17.90 44.00
CA ALA A 15 -39.41 19.08 44.28
C ALA A 15 -38.24 18.83 45.27
N ALA A 16 -38.22 17.66 45.91
CA ALA A 16 -37.13 17.24 46.79
C ALA A 16 -35.84 16.90 46.02
N VAL A 17 -35.93 16.43 44.77
CA VAL A 17 -34.75 16.11 43.96
C VAL A 17 -34.33 17.34 43.16
N LYS A 18 -33.16 17.88 43.51
CA LYS A 18 -32.66 19.09 42.84
C LYS A 18 -32.13 18.74 41.46
N THR A 19 -32.31 19.63 40.49
CA THR A 19 -31.74 19.49 39.13
C THR A 19 -30.25 19.14 39.15
N LEU A 20 -29.52 19.70 40.12
CA LEU A 20 -28.08 19.47 40.32
C LEU A 20 -27.74 18.02 40.69
N GLU A 21 -28.63 17.32 41.40
CA GLU A 21 -28.48 15.91 41.77
C GLU A 21 -28.69 15.00 40.56
N MET A 22 -29.62 15.37 39.68
CA MET A 22 -29.82 14.68 38.39
C MET A 22 -28.58 14.81 37.49
N TYR A 23 -27.99 16.00 37.41
CA TYR A 23 -26.74 16.21 36.67
C TYR A 23 -25.57 15.40 37.25
N ARG A 24 -25.41 15.37 38.58
CA ARG A 24 -24.38 14.56 39.24
C ARG A 24 -24.54 13.06 38.96
N GLY A 25 -25.78 12.57 38.88
CA GLY A 25 -26.06 11.17 38.52
C GLY A 25 -25.68 10.81 37.09
N VAL A 26 -25.74 11.78 36.16
CA VAL A 26 -25.46 11.54 34.73
C VAL A 26 -23.96 11.61 34.38
N ILE A 27 -23.18 12.37 35.17
CA ILE A 27 -21.75 12.61 34.94
C ILE A 27 -20.94 11.30 34.74
N PRO A 28 -21.09 10.24 35.58
CA PRO A 28 -20.37 8.99 35.38
C PRO A 28 -20.63 8.33 34.01
N PHE A 29 -21.85 8.42 33.49
CA PHE A 29 -22.22 7.86 32.20
C PHE A 29 -21.64 8.67 31.03
N ILE A 30 -21.58 10.00 31.16
CA ILE A 30 -20.90 10.87 30.19
C ILE A 30 -19.41 10.56 30.16
N ILE A 31 -18.78 10.41 31.33
CA ILE A 31 -17.36 10.04 31.43
C ILE A 31 -17.11 8.68 30.75
N LEU A 32 -17.98 7.70 30.96
CA LEU A 32 -17.88 6.39 30.32
C LEU A 32 -18.03 6.46 28.79
N GLN A 33 -18.94 7.30 28.28
CA GLN A 33 -19.08 7.54 26.84
C GLN A 33 -17.85 8.23 26.24
N LEU A 34 -17.29 9.22 26.94
CA LEU A 34 -16.05 9.88 26.52
C LEU A 34 -14.87 8.90 26.52
N LEU A 35 -14.78 8.04 27.54
CA LEU A 35 -13.77 6.98 27.58
C LEU A 35 -13.90 6.03 26.39
N ALA A 36 -15.12 5.61 26.05
CA ALA A 36 -15.37 4.77 24.88
C ALA A 36 -14.96 5.47 23.57
N LEU A 37 -15.28 6.76 23.41
CA LEU A 37 -14.85 7.57 22.26
C LEU A 37 -13.32 7.67 22.17
N VAL A 38 -12.63 7.87 23.30
CA VAL A 38 -11.17 7.89 23.35
C VAL A 38 -10.58 6.54 22.94
N ILE A 39 -11.15 5.42 23.40
CA ILE A 39 -10.70 4.08 22.99
C ILE A 39 -10.91 3.90 21.48
N VAL A 40 -12.08 4.24 20.93
CA VAL A 40 -12.35 4.13 19.48
C VAL A 40 -11.41 5.00 18.66
N ALA A 41 -11.13 6.23 19.10
CA ALA A 41 -10.23 7.15 18.42
C ALA A 41 -8.77 6.65 18.40
N ASN A 42 -8.32 6.01 19.48
CA ASN A 42 -6.96 5.46 19.57
C ASN A 42 -6.81 4.08 18.90
N TYR A 43 -7.91 3.34 18.71
CA TYR A 43 -7.89 1.99 18.12
C TYR A 43 -8.83 1.87 16.91
N PRO A 44 -8.60 2.63 15.82
CA PRO A 44 -9.47 2.60 14.63
C PRO A 44 -9.55 1.20 14.00
N LYS A 45 -8.52 0.35 14.19
CA LYS A 45 -8.50 -1.04 13.70
C LYS A 45 -9.59 -1.91 14.33
N LEU A 46 -10.02 -1.65 15.57
CA LEU A 46 -11.02 -2.44 16.26
C LEU A 46 -12.42 -2.24 15.65
N VAL A 47 -12.75 -0.99 15.33
CA VAL A 47 -14.06 -0.61 14.75
C VAL A 47 -14.12 -0.91 13.26
N ASN A 48 -12.99 -0.78 12.56
CA ASN A 48 -12.91 -1.08 11.12
C ASN A 48 -12.69 -2.56 10.81
N TYR A 49 -12.53 -3.44 11.80
CA TYR A 49 -12.25 -4.87 11.59
C TYR A 49 -13.36 -5.58 10.80
N VAL A 50 -14.62 -5.34 11.15
CA VAL A 50 -15.78 -6.00 10.52
C VAL A 50 -16.05 -5.45 9.11
N PRO A 51 -16.12 -4.11 8.89
CA PRO A 51 -16.29 -3.54 7.55
C PRO A 51 -15.21 -3.99 6.55
N THR A 52 -13.94 -3.99 6.97
CA THR A 52 -12.82 -4.41 6.10
C THR A 52 -12.80 -5.90 5.77
N ARG A 53 -13.52 -6.73 6.53
CA ARG A 53 -13.65 -8.18 6.31
C ARG A 53 -14.85 -8.57 5.47
N ILE A 54 -15.91 -7.77 5.46
CA ILE A 54 -17.22 -8.20 4.98
C ILE A 54 -17.61 -7.57 3.64
N SER A 55 -16.98 -6.47 3.22
CA SER A 55 -17.39 -5.83 1.95
C SER A 55 -16.23 -5.16 1.22
N LEU A 56 -15.73 -5.82 0.17
CA LEU A 56 -14.86 -5.21 -0.84
C LEU A 56 -15.58 -4.12 -1.66
N THR A 57 -16.89 -3.93 -1.43
CA THR A 57 -17.71 -2.86 -2.02
C THR A 57 -18.08 -1.77 -1.00
N SER A 58 -17.48 -1.76 0.19
CA SER A 58 -17.68 -0.71 1.19
C SER A 58 -16.76 0.49 0.96
N ASP A 59 -17.13 1.66 1.48
CA ASP A 59 -16.28 2.86 1.45
C ASP A 59 -14.96 2.67 2.21
N THR A 60 -14.91 1.67 3.10
CA THR A 60 -13.73 1.25 3.87
C THR A 60 -13.01 0.05 3.26
N ALA A 61 -13.30 -0.31 2.01
CA ALA A 61 -12.68 -1.45 1.35
C ALA A 61 -11.16 -1.28 1.28
N PRO A 62 -10.38 -2.37 1.49
CA PRO A 62 -8.94 -2.32 1.30
C PRO A 62 -8.59 -1.94 -0.15
N PRO A 63 -7.51 -1.17 -0.37
CA PRO A 63 -7.10 -0.79 -1.72
C PRO A 63 -6.66 -2.03 -2.52
N PRO A 64 -6.75 -1.98 -3.86
CA PRO A 64 -6.31 -3.05 -4.76
C PRO A 64 -4.86 -3.51 -4.52
N LEU A 65 -3.98 -2.64 -4.00
CA LEU A 65 -2.58 -2.97 -3.63
C LEU A 65 -2.44 -3.95 -2.45
N ASN A 66 -3.52 -4.26 -1.72
CA ASN A 66 -3.46 -5.14 -0.55
C ASN A 66 -2.87 -6.53 -0.92
N PRO A 67 -1.79 -6.98 -0.26
CA PRO A 67 -1.16 -8.28 -0.55
C PRO A 67 -2.10 -9.48 -0.52
N ARG A 68 -3.16 -9.43 0.32
CA ARG A 68 -4.14 -10.53 0.45
C ARG A 68 -5.05 -10.68 -0.75
N LEU A 69 -5.26 -9.61 -1.53
CA LEU A 69 -6.15 -9.63 -2.70
C LEU A 69 -5.42 -10.04 -3.98
N GLN A 70 -4.09 -10.00 -3.97
CA GLN A 70 -3.31 -10.05 -5.21
C GLN A 70 -3.47 -11.33 -6.00
N PHE A 71 -3.53 -12.47 -5.32
CA PHE A 71 -3.74 -13.73 -6.01
C PHE A 71 -5.05 -13.71 -6.81
N CYS A 72 -6.18 -13.39 -6.16
CA CYS A 72 -7.47 -13.36 -6.82
C CYS A 72 -7.60 -12.24 -7.87
N LEU A 73 -6.96 -11.09 -7.62
CA LEU A 73 -6.91 -9.99 -8.57
C LEU A 73 -6.15 -10.41 -9.83
N GLU A 74 -4.98 -11.04 -9.69
CA GLU A 74 -4.18 -11.56 -10.81
C GLU A 74 -4.91 -12.65 -11.58
N GLU A 75 -5.48 -13.65 -10.90
CA GLU A 75 -6.22 -14.74 -11.54
C GLU A 75 -7.45 -14.26 -12.34
N ASN A 76 -8.08 -13.17 -11.90
CA ASN A 76 -9.13 -12.51 -12.66
C ASN A 76 -8.55 -11.77 -13.88
N LEU A 77 -7.53 -10.93 -13.66
CA LEU A 77 -6.90 -10.14 -14.74
C LEU A 77 -6.26 -11.02 -15.82
N LEU A 78 -5.63 -12.12 -15.45
CA LEU A 78 -5.01 -13.09 -16.37
C LEU A 78 -6.02 -13.67 -17.36
N ARG A 79 -7.29 -13.81 -16.96
CA ARG A 79 -8.39 -14.23 -17.85
C ARG A 79 -8.84 -13.10 -18.75
N GLU A 80 -8.97 -11.89 -18.21
CA GLU A 80 -9.37 -10.71 -18.99
C GLU A 80 -8.35 -10.37 -20.08
N TYR A 81 -7.05 -10.42 -19.77
CA TYR A 81 -5.99 -10.11 -20.75
C TYR A 81 -6.08 -10.98 -21.99
N VAL A 82 -6.45 -12.27 -21.88
CA VAL A 82 -6.62 -13.15 -23.05
C VAL A 82 -7.69 -12.62 -24.01
N THR A 83 -8.75 -12.02 -23.47
CA THR A 83 -9.86 -11.51 -24.28
C THR A 83 -9.66 -10.09 -24.78
N ARG A 84 -8.83 -9.28 -24.09
CA ARG A 84 -8.64 -7.84 -24.37
C ARG A 84 -7.24 -7.50 -24.89
N GLU A 85 -6.37 -8.46 -25.13
CA GLU A 85 -4.98 -8.22 -25.55
C GLU A 85 -4.90 -7.32 -26.79
N SER A 86 -5.70 -7.58 -27.83
CA SER A 86 -5.68 -6.76 -29.05
C SER A 86 -6.10 -5.31 -28.77
N GLU A 87 -7.18 -5.11 -28.02
CA GLU A 87 -7.67 -3.78 -27.62
C GLU A 87 -6.60 -2.98 -26.88
N LEU A 88 -5.92 -3.63 -25.93
CA LEU A 88 -4.88 -3.02 -25.10
C LEU A 88 -3.62 -2.69 -25.90
N ARG A 89 -3.16 -3.60 -26.76
CA ARG A 89 -2.01 -3.36 -27.65
C ARG A 89 -2.31 -2.26 -28.66
N ASP A 90 -3.51 -2.23 -29.22
CA ASP A 90 -3.93 -1.16 -30.13
C ASP A 90 -3.97 0.20 -29.39
N ALA A 91 -4.43 0.22 -28.14
CA ALA A 91 -4.41 1.43 -27.31
C ALA A 91 -2.97 1.92 -27.06
N ILE A 92 -2.04 1.02 -26.71
CA ILE A 92 -0.62 1.35 -26.56
C ILE A 92 -0.07 1.92 -27.88
N ALA A 93 -0.35 1.28 -29.01
CA ALA A 93 0.12 1.70 -30.33
C ALA A 93 -0.42 3.09 -30.72
N ARG A 94 -1.70 3.37 -30.47
CA ARG A 94 -2.30 4.70 -30.69
C ARG A 94 -1.64 5.76 -29.82
N THR A 95 -1.39 5.47 -28.54
CA THR A 95 -0.76 6.42 -27.62
C THR A 95 0.68 6.75 -28.04
N ARG A 96 1.42 5.79 -28.59
CA ARG A 96 2.76 6.02 -29.15
C ARG A 96 2.79 6.98 -30.35
N GLN A 97 1.65 7.17 -31.02
CA GLN A 97 1.54 8.08 -32.17
C GLN A 97 1.17 9.52 -31.77
N LEU A 98 0.88 9.77 -30.50
CA LEU A 98 0.59 11.12 -30.01
C LEU A 98 1.85 11.99 -30.08
N ASP A 99 1.71 13.22 -30.57
CA ASP A 99 2.82 14.17 -30.63
C ASP A 99 3.15 14.71 -29.22
N MET A 100 4.28 14.28 -28.68
CA MET A 100 4.83 14.74 -27.40
C MET A 100 6.14 15.52 -27.58
N SER A 101 6.40 16.05 -28.77
CA SER A 101 7.66 16.77 -29.07
C SER A 101 7.87 18.00 -28.19
N TYR A 102 6.78 18.68 -27.82
CA TYR A 102 6.74 19.88 -26.99
C TYR A 102 6.63 19.62 -25.48
N VAL A 103 6.40 18.37 -25.06
CA VAL A 103 6.37 17.98 -23.64
C VAL A 103 7.80 17.90 -23.11
N PRO A 104 8.08 18.30 -21.84
CA PRO A 104 9.39 18.17 -21.24
C PRO A 104 10.00 16.76 -21.40
N ALA A 105 11.29 16.70 -21.73
CA ALA A 105 11.95 15.45 -22.10
C ALA A 105 11.93 14.38 -20.99
N GLY A 106 11.88 14.78 -19.72
CA GLY A 106 11.71 13.87 -18.58
C GLY A 106 10.36 13.16 -18.65
N LEU A 107 9.27 13.93 -18.68
CA LEU A 107 7.90 13.40 -18.78
C LEU A 107 7.70 12.53 -20.02
N ARG A 108 8.24 12.95 -21.17
CA ARG A 108 8.17 12.14 -22.40
C ARG A 108 8.83 10.78 -22.22
N LYS A 109 10.03 10.73 -21.64
CA LYS A 109 10.75 9.47 -21.37
C LYS A 109 9.99 8.59 -20.38
N ASP A 110 9.37 9.19 -19.36
CA ASP A 110 8.59 8.43 -18.38
C ASP A 110 7.34 7.81 -19.02
N VAL A 111 6.67 8.53 -19.93
CA VAL A 111 5.56 7.99 -20.71
C VAL A 111 6.02 6.91 -21.68
N GLU A 112 7.10 7.11 -22.42
CA GLU A 112 7.68 6.08 -23.31
C GLU A 112 7.99 4.80 -22.54
N ALA A 113 8.66 4.91 -21.40
CA ALA A 113 8.95 3.79 -20.52
C ALA A 113 7.68 3.14 -19.95
N ALA A 114 6.65 3.92 -19.64
CA ALA A 114 5.36 3.41 -19.19
C ALA A 114 4.68 2.58 -20.29
N LEU A 115 4.73 3.02 -21.55
CA LEU A 115 4.20 2.29 -22.70
C LEU A 115 5.01 1.01 -23.00
N ASP A 116 6.33 1.04 -22.84
CA ASP A 116 7.17 -0.16 -22.95
C ASP A 116 6.82 -1.20 -21.87
N LYS A 117 6.61 -0.75 -20.63
CA LYS A 117 6.17 -1.62 -19.54
C LYS A 117 4.75 -2.14 -19.75
N ALA A 118 3.84 -1.30 -20.26
CA ALA A 118 2.49 -1.74 -20.60
C ALA A 118 2.53 -2.88 -21.62
N ASP A 119 3.35 -2.79 -22.65
CA ASP A 119 3.51 -3.85 -23.66
C ASP A 119 4.18 -5.11 -23.10
N ARG A 120 5.21 -4.95 -22.26
CA ARG A 120 5.88 -6.05 -21.55
C ARG A 120 4.94 -6.85 -20.63
N THR A 121 3.79 -6.28 -20.26
CA THR A 121 2.79 -6.96 -19.42
C THR A 121 2.47 -8.35 -19.97
N PHE A 122 2.25 -8.46 -21.28
CA PHE A 122 1.82 -9.71 -21.92
C PHE A 122 2.89 -10.81 -21.88
N ASP A 123 4.17 -10.46 -22.04
CA ASP A 123 5.29 -11.40 -21.90
C ASP A 123 5.35 -11.93 -20.46
N LEU A 124 5.19 -11.03 -19.48
CA LEU A 124 5.17 -11.40 -18.06
C LEU A 124 3.99 -12.32 -17.71
N LEU A 125 2.84 -12.21 -18.38
CA LEU A 125 1.75 -13.18 -18.21
C LEU A 125 2.17 -14.58 -18.66
N GLY A 126 2.92 -14.67 -19.76
CA GLY A 126 3.51 -15.92 -20.24
C GLY A 126 4.49 -16.51 -19.23
N GLU A 127 5.40 -15.69 -18.71
CA GLU A 127 6.36 -16.09 -17.66
C GLU A 127 5.65 -16.58 -16.39
N ILE A 128 4.57 -15.90 -15.95
CA ILE A 128 3.77 -16.32 -14.78
C ILE A 128 3.17 -17.69 -15.01
N ARG A 129 2.49 -17.91 -16.15
CA ARG A 129 1.85 -19.20 -16.47
C ARG A 129 2.87 -20.33 -16.53
N GLN A 130 4.04 -20.07 -17.10
CA GLN A 130 5.11 -21.06 -17.16
C GLN A 130 5.65 -21.39 -15.76
N ALA A 131 5.95 -20.38 -14.95
CA ALA A 131 6.46 -20.59 -13.59
C ALA A 131 5.44 -21.32 -12.71
N GLU A 132 4.16 -20.97 -12.82
CA GLU A 132 3.06 -21.65 -12.11
C GLU A 132 2.92 -23.10 -12.55
N ALA A 133 2.95 -23.39 -13.85
CA ALA A 133 2.90 -24.77 -14.36
C ALA A 133 4.07 -25.62 -13.85
N ILE A 134 5.28 -25.05 -13.75
CA ILE A 134 6.46 -25.73 -13.18
C ILE A 134 6.24 -26.06 -11.71
N VAL A 135 5.72 -25.11 -10.93
CA VAL A 135 5.43 -25.35 -9.50
C VAL A 135 4.37 -26.43 -9.35
N ILE A 136 3.27 -26.36 -10.12
CA ILE A 136 2.17 -27.35 -10.09
C ILE A 136 2.70 -28.74 -10.42
N ALA A 137 3.48 -28.90 -11.49
CA ALA A 137 4.04 -30.19 -11.89
C ALA A 137 4.94 -30.81 -10.80
N ALA A 138 5.64 -29.98 -10.01
CA ALA A 138 6.47 -30.46 -8.91
C ALA A 138 5.68 -30.81 -7.64
N GLN A 139 4.39 -30.45 -7.54
CA GLN A 139 3.59 -30.70 -6.33
C GLN A 139 3.30 -32.18 -6.11
N ASP A 140 3.07 -32.94 -7.18
CA ASP A 140 2.63 -34.33 -7.09
C ASP A 140 3.68 -35.21 -6.39
N ASP A 141 4.95 -35.01 -6.71
CA ASP A 141 6.07 -35.73 -6.08
C ASP A 141 6.42 -35.16 -4.69
N TYR A 142 6.35 -33.83 -4.53
CA TYR A 142 6.74 -33.19 -3.29
C TYR A 142 5.72 -33.40 -2.15
N ARG A 143 4.43 -33.43 -2.47
CA ARG A 143 3.34 -33.45 -1.48
C ARG A 143 3.37 -34.67 -0.56
N PRO A 144 3.51 -35.92 -1.03
CA PRO A 144 3.60 -37.09 -0.16
C PRO A 144 4.80 -37.03 0.80
N LEU A 145 5.96 -36.62 0.28
CA LEU A 145 7.18 -36.47 1.07
C LEU A 145 7.00 -35.39 2.14
N HIS A 146 6.50 -34.22 1.74
CA HIS A 146 6.21 -33.12 2.64
C HIS A 146 5.25 -33.52 3.75
N THR A 147 4.11 -34.15 3.42
CA THR A 147 3.12 -34.58 4.41
C THR A 147 3.72 -35.56 5.41
N LYS A 148 4.52 -36.54 4.95
CA LYS A 148 5.20 -37.50 5.83
C LYS A 148 6.13 -36.78 6.81
N VAL A 149 7.00 -35.90 6.31
CA VAL A 149 7.98 -35.21 7.17
C VAL A 149 7.28 -34.25 8.14
N ARG A 150 6.22 -33.53 7.71
CA ARG A 150 5.43 -32.68 8.61
C ARG A 150 4.72 -33.45 9.71
N GLU A 151 4.29 -34.67 9.43
CA GLU A 151 3.73 -35.55 10.45
C GLU A 151 4.78 -35.96 11.48
N ILE A 152 5.98 -36.37 11.03
CA ILE A 152 7.12 -36.69 11.89
C ILE A 152 7.51 -35.49 12.77
N GLU A 153 7.73 -34.32 12.17
CA GLU A 153 8.10 -33.10 12.90
C GLU A 153 7.02 -32.66 13.90
N ARG A 154 5.74 -32.92 13.61
CA ARG A 154 4.64 -32.65 14.55
C ARG A 154 4.71 -33.60 15.75
N GLN A 155 5.04 -34.87 15.53
CA GLN A 155 5.21 -35.85 16.61
C GLN A 155 6.46 -35.53 17.44
N GLN A 156 7.59 -35.21 16.80
CA GLN A 156 8.82 -34.77 17.47
C GLN A 156 8.57 -33.55 18.36
N ARG A 157 7.87 -32.52 17.88
CA ARG A 157 7.52 -31.34 18.70
C ARG A 157 6.67 -31.67 19.92
N ARG A 158 5.80 -32.69 19.85
CA ARG A 158 5.03 -33.16 21.03
C ARG A 158 5.95 -33.82 22.05
N LEU A 159 6.85 -34.70 21.60
CA LEU A 159 7.83 -35.35 22.46
C LEU A 159 8.80 -34.33 23.08
N GLU A 160 9.24 -33.33 22.32
CA GLU A 160 10.09 -32.24 22.82
C GLU A 160 9.42 -31.45 23.93
N SER A 161 8.15 -31.09 23.76
CA SER A 161 7.37 -30.41 24.81
C SER A 161 7.27 -31.26 26.08
N GLU A 162 7.07 -32.57 25.94
CA GLU A 162 6.95 -33.50 27.08
C GLU A 162 8.31 -33.72 27.76
N LEU A 163 9.38 -33.83 26.97
CA LEU A 163 10.76 -33.89 27.46
C LEU A 163 11.13 -32.63 28.26
N ASP A 164 10.77 -31.44 27.77
CA ASP A 164 11.05 -30.18 28.44
C ASP A 164 10.32 -30.08 29.79
N GLU A 165 9.08 -30.55 29.87
CA GLU A 165 8.33 -30.64 31.12
C GLU A 165 8.97 -31.62 32.11
N LEU A 166 9.35 -32.82 31.66
CA LEU A 166 9.96 -33.84 32.50
C LEU A 166 11.35 -33.41 32.99
N ARG A 167 12.18 -32.81 32.13
CA ARG A 167 13.50 -32.26 32.49
C ARG A 167 13.35 -31.13 33.51
N THR A 168 12.37 -30.25 33.31
CA THR A 168 12.05 -29.16 34.26
C THR A 168 11.59 -29.73 35.61
N ARG A 169 10.78 -30.78 35.61
CA ARG A 169 10.33 -31.45 36.84
C ARG A 169 11.49 -32.13 37.56
N GLN A 170 12.35 -32.82 36.83
CA GLN A 170 13.52 -33.51 37.38
C GLN A 170 14.52 -32.53 38.00
N SER A 171 14.75 -31.37 37.36
CA SER A 171 15.68 -30.35 37.86
C SER A 171 15.20 -29.68 39.16
N ARG A 172 13.88 -29.63 39.39
CA ARG A 172 13.25 -29.06 40.60
C ARG A 172 13.21 -30.01 41.80
N LEU A 173 13.52 -31.30 41.63
CA LEU A 173 13.57 -32.27 42.73
C LEU A 173 14.93 -32.22 43.43
N GLU A 174 14.97 -32.28 44.74
CA GLU A 174 16.24 -32.38 45.49
C GLU A 174 16.88 -33.75 45.28
N ALA A 175 18.21 -33.78 45.10
CA ALA A 175 18.94 -35.00 44.77
C ALA A 175 18.93 -36.05 45.90
N ASP A 176 19.08 -35.62 47.14
CA ASP A 176 19.24 -36.53 48.29
C ASP A 176 17.92 -37.09 48.83
N THR A 177 16.83 -36.33 48.74
CA THR A 177 15.52 -36.71 49.30
C THR A 177 14.60 -37.40 48.30
N SER A 178 14.86 -37.25 46.99
CA SER A 178 13.96 -37.68 45.92
C SER A 178 14.63 -38.55 44.85
N ALA A 179 15.74 -39.24 45.18
CA ALA A 179 16.52 -40.07 44.25
C ALA A 179 15.66 -41.02 43.39
N ALA A 180 14.80 -41.85 44.00
CA ALA A 180 13.93 -42.78 43.26
C ALA A 180 12.97 -42.08 42.27
N LYS A 181 12.50 -40.88 42.59
CA LYS A 181 11.65 -40.08 41.68
C LYS A 181 12.46 -39.50 40.52
N ARG A 182 13.72 -39.09 40.78
CA ARG A 182 14.63 -38.59 39.75
C ARG A 182 15.03 -39.68 38.77
N ASP A 183 15.26 -40.90 39.27
CA ASP A 183 15.57 -42.08 38.44
C ASP A 183 14.37 -42.48 37.58
N ALA A 184 13.16 -42.47 38.14
CA ALA A 184 11.94 -42.73 37.37
C ALA A 184 11.72 -41.70 36.24
N LEU A 185 11.95 -40.41 36.51
CA LEU A 185 11.89 -39.38 35.46
C LEU A 185 13.01 -39.54 34.43
N ALA A 186 14.22 -39.93 34.85
CA ALA A 186 15.33 -40.19 33.93
C ALA A 186 15.00 -41.33 32.95
N ALA A 187 14.38 -42.41 33.43
CA ALA A 187 13.96 -43.52 32.59
C ALA A 187 12.88 -43.10 31.55
N GLN A 188 11.93 -42.24 31.96
CA GLN A 188 10.93 -41.68 31.05
C GLN A 188 11.58 -40.77 29.99
N ILE A 189 12.48 -39.88 30.42
CA ILE A 189 13.25 -39.00 29.52
C ILE A 189 14.02 -39.83 28.49
N ALA A 190 14.78 -40.85 28.93
CA ALA A 190 15.53 -41.72 28.02
C ALA A 190 14.62 -42.46 27.02
N THR A 191 13.41 -42.84 27.45
CA THR A 191 12.42 -43.48 26.56
C THR A 191 11.93 -42.51 25.49
N LEU A 192 11.54 -41.29 25.87
CA LEU A 192 11.06 -40.27 24.93
C LEU A 192 12.18 -39.77 24.00
N GLU A 193 13.42 -39.67 24.49
CA GLU A 193 14.60 -39.36 23.67
C GLU A 193 14.85 -40.44 22.61
N SER A 194 14.71 -41.72 22.98
CA SER A 194 14.82 -42.84 22.03
C SER A 194 13.71 -42.80 20.97
N GLN A 195 12.46 -42.51 21.37
CA GLN A 195 11.35 -42.33 20.42
C GLN A 195 11.57 -41.14 19.48
N HIS A 196 12.07 -40.02 19.99
CA HIS A 196 12.41 -38.86 19.17
C HIS A 196 13.49 -39.17 18.15
N ALA A 197 14.56 -39.86 18.57
CA ALA A 197 15.64 -40.30 17.68
C ALA A 197 15.15 -41.30 16.62
N ALA A 198 14.24 -42.22 16.97
CA ALA A 198 13.64 -43.14 16.03
C ALA A 198 12.82 -42.40 14.96
N LEU A 199 12.00 -41.42 15.36
CA LEU A 199 11.26 -40.56 14.43
C LEU A 199 12.19 -39.76 13.51
N GLN A 200 13.30 -39.25 14.04
CA GLN A 200 14.28 -38.52 13.24
C GLN A 200 14.87 -39.40 12.12
N ALA A 201 15.10 -40.68 12.40
CA ALA A 201 15.62 -41.63 11.42
C ALA A 201 14.61 -42.03 10.33
N GLU A 202 13.31 -41.74 10.51
CA GLU A 202 12.28 -41.99 9.49
C GLU A 202 12.17 -40.89 8.43
N ILE A 203 12.83 -39.74 8.65
CA ILE A 203 12.91 -38.65 7.67
C ILE A 203 13.77 -39.12 6.49
N PRO A 204 13.24 -39.10 5.24
CA PRO A 204 14.02 -39.53 4.08
C PRO A 204 15.23 -38.64 3.82
N ASP A 205 16.37 -39.23 3.47
CA ASP A 205 17.61 -38.49 3.15
C ASP A 205 17.43 -37.46 2.02
N SER A 206 16.49 -37.73 1.11
CA SER A 206 16.17 -36.82 0.00
C SER A 206 15.36 -35.58 0.41
N TRP A 207 14.89 -35.50 1.66
CA TRP A 207 14.02 -34.42 2.14
C TRP A 207 14.62 -33.04 1.95
N GLU A 208 15.85 -32.83 2.42
CA GLU A 208 16.46 -31.50 2.40
C GLU A 208 16.65 -30.98 0.98
N GLU A 209 17.14 -31.83 0.08
CA GLU A 209 17.38 -31.48 -1.32
C GLU A 209 16.06 -31.23 -2.06
N GLN A 210 15.06 -32.10 -1.90
CA GLN A 210 13.75 -31.93 -2.55
C GLN A 210 13.00 -30.71 -2.03
N ARG A 211 13.03 -30.45 -0.72
CA ARG A 211 12.47 -29.23 -0.11
C ARG A 211 13.16 -27.99 -0.67
N LYS A 212 14.49 -27.97 -0.72
CA LYS A 212 15.25 -26.83 -1.25
C LYS A 212 14.90 -26.57 -2.71
N THR A 213 14.78 -27.64 -3.51
CA THR A 213 14.39 -27.56 -4.92
C THR A 213 12.99 -26.97 -5.06
N PHE A 214 12.00 -27.51 -4.36
CA PHE A 214 10.62 -27.02 -4.42
C PHE A 214 10.49 -25.56 -3.93
N GLN A 215 11.19 -25.19 -2.86
CA GLN A 215 11.25 -23.80 -2.38
C GLN A 215 11.89 -22.85 -3.41
N ALA A 216 12.86 -23.32 -4.20
CA ALA A 216 13.44 -22.52 -5.27
C ALA A 216 12.43 -22.25 -6.39
N LEU A 217 11.60 -23.25 -6.74
CA LEU A 217 10.51 -23.10 -7.71
C LEU A 217 9.47 -22.07 -7.23
N GLN A 218 9.00 -22.17 -5.98
CA GLN A 218 8.08 -21.19 -5.41
C GLN A 218 8.66 -19.77 -5.39
N LYS A 219 9.95 -19.63 -5.02
CA LYS A 219 10.63 -18.33 -5.03
C LYS A 219 10.75 -17.76 -6.44
N ALA A 220 11.00 -18.61 -7.44
CA ALA A 220 11.03 -18.19 -8.84
C ALA A 220 9.65 -17.68 -9.29
N GLU A 221 8.57 -18.42 -9.04
CA GLU A 221 7.20 -18.00 -9.36
C GLU A 221 6.84 -16.67 -8.66
N ALA A 222 7.11 -16.57 -7.35
CA ALA A 222 6.85 -15.36 -6.59
C ALA A 222 7.60 -14.14 -7.14
N LYS A 223 8.84 -14.33 -7.59
CA LYS A 223 9.66 -13.27 -8.19
C LYS A 223 9.08 -12.78 -9.52
N VAL A 224 8.57 -13.68 -10.36
CA VAL A 224 7.91 -13.30 -11.61
C VAL A 224 6.63 -12.50 -11.31
N ARG A 225 5.78 -12.98 -10.40
CA ARG A 225 4.56 -12.23 -9.98
C ARG A 225 4.88 -10.86 -9.39
N GLN A 226 5.94 -10.74 -8.57
CA GLN A 226 6.39 -9.44 -8.06
C GLN A 226 6.89 -8.51 -9.19
N THR A 227 7.53 -9.06 -10.20
CA THR A 227 8.01 -8.31 -11.37
C THR A 227 6.83 -7.81 -12.20
N TYR A 228 5.84 -8.67 -12.47
CA TYR A 228 4.56 -8.28 -13.07
C TYR A 228 3.88 -7.13 -12.31
N ARG A 229 3.73 -7.25 -10.98
CA ARG A 229 3.09 -6.20 -10.16
C ARG A 229 3.77 -4.85 -10.31
N ARG A 230 5.09 -4.80 -10.17
CA ARG A 230 5.87 -3.56 -10.34
C ARG A 230 5.76 -3.03 -11.76
N ASN A 231 5.82 -3.92 -12.76
CA ASN A 231 5.71 -3.55 -14.16
C ASN A 231 4.38 -2.84 -14.45
N VAL A 232 3.24 -3.39 -14.02
CA VAL A 232 1.92 -2.78 -14.27
C VAL A 232 1.70 -1.50 -13.46
N ASP A 233 2.22 -1.44 -12.23
CA ASP A 233 2.18 -0.22 -11.41
C ASP A 233 2.95 0.92 -12.09
N ASP A 234 4.16 0.62 -12.56
CA ASP A 234 5.04 1.55 -13.26
C ASP A 234 4.55 1.91 -14.68
N ALA A 235 3.77 1.04 -15.33
CA ALA A 235 3.18 1.29 -16.64
C ALA A 235 2.02 2.30 -16.56
N TYR A 236 1.43 2.48 -15.39
CA TYR A 236 0.24 3.30 -15.19
C TYR A 236 0.53 4.62 -14.47
N THR A 237 1.51 4.63 -13.56
CA THR A 237 1.82 5.80 -12.71
C THR A 237 2.18 7.04 -13.55
N PRO A 238 3.11 6.99 -14.53
CA PRO A 238 3.48 8.18 -15.31
C PRO A 238 2.33 8.75 -16.14
N ILE A 239 1.40 7.91 -16.59
CA ILE A 239 0.21 8.33 -17.34
C ILE A 239 -0.72 9.15 -16.45
N ARG A 240 -0.93 8.72 -15.20
CA ARG A 240 -1.72 9.46 -14.22
C ARG A 240 -1.07 10.77 -13.82
N GLU A 241 0.26 10.77 -13.64
CA GLU A 241 1.02 11.98 -13.33
C GLU A 241 0.88 13.01 -14.46
N LEU A 242 1.08 12.61 -15.72
CA LEU A 242 0.89 13.49 -16.87
C LEU A 242 -0.53 14.08 -16.91
N LEU A 243 -1.57 13.24 -16.73
CA LEU A 243 -2.96 13.71 -16.70
C LEU A 243 -3.22 14.72 -15.58
N ALA A 244 -2.66 14.50 -14.39
CA ALA A 244 -2.82 15.40 -13.25
C ALA A 244 -2.12 16.75 -13.50
N ILE A 245 -0.91 16.73 -14.09
CA ILE A 245 -0.15 17.92 -14.49
C ILE A 245 -0.94 18.76 -15.52
N ILE A 246 -1.51 18.11 -16.53
CA ILE A 246 -2.33 18.78 -17.56
C ILE A 246 -3.64 19.30 -16.96
N ALA A 247 -4.29 18.55 -16.06
CA ALA A 247 -5.53 18.98 -15.41
C ALA A 247 -5.33 20.29 -14.61
N ASP A 248 -4.18 20.46 -13.96
CA ASP A 248 -3.84 21.63 -13.16
C ASP A 248 -3.33 22.85 -13.96
N THR A 249 -3.40 22.81 -15.30
CA THR A 249 -3.01 23.94 -16.17
C THR A 249 -3.71 25.25 -15.80
N ASP A 250 -5.00 25.22 -15.47
CA ASP A 250 -5.75 26.44 -15.13
C ASP A 250 -5.35 26.98 -13.75
N LYS A 251 -5.02 26.10 -12.80
CA LYS A 251 -4.47 26.50 -11.50
C LYS A 251 -3.11 27.17 -11.68
N LEU A 252 -2.25 26.63 -12.54
CA LEU A 252 -0.97 27.28 -12.89
C LEU A 252 -1.20 28.64 -13.55
N ALA A 253 -2.14 28.73 -14.50
CA ALA A 253 -2.46 29.98 -15.18
C ALA A 253 -2.91 31.08 -14.21
N ALA A 254 -3.65 30.73 -13.16
CA ALA A 254 -4.13 31.67 -12.15
C ALA A 254 -3.00 32.33 -11.33
N LEU A 255 -1.82 31.71 -11.24
CA LEU A 255 -0.67 32.22 -10.48
C LEU A 255 0.13 33.31 -11.21
N GLN A 256 -0.20 33.64 -12.47
CA GLN A 256 0.56 34.60 -13.27
C GLN A 256 0.67 35.96 -12.56
N GLY A 257 -0.48 36.50 -12.15
CA GLY A 257 -0.54 37.81 -11.51
C GLY A 257 0.22 37.85 -10.18
N ASP A 258 0.08 36.80 -9.37
CA ASP A 258 0.75 36.71 -8.07
C ASP A 258 2.28 36.67 -8.22
N LEU A 259 2.79 35.94 -9.21
CA LEU A 259 4.23 35.82 -9.48
C LEU A 259 4.82 37.14 -10.00
N GLU A 260 4.14 37.80 -10.93
CA GLU A 260 4.54 39.10 -11.47
C GLU A 260 4.51 40.20 -10.40
N GLN A 261 3.44 40.27 -9.61
CA GLN A 261 3.29 41.22 -8.51
C GLN A 261 4.32 40.98 -7.40
N LEU A 262 4.56 39.72 -7.03
CA LEU A 262 5.56 39.39 -6.01
C LEU A 262 6.95 39.84 -6.45
N ARG A 263 7.34 39.61 -7.70
CA ARG A 263 8.62 40.10 -8.21
C ARG A 263 8.74 41.61 -8.02
N GLN A 264 7.72 42.37 -8.42
CA GLN A 264 7.73 43.83 -8.32
C GLN A 264 7.82 44.27 -6.85
N TYR A 265 7.02 43.65 -5.99
CA TYR A 265 7.04 43.89 -4.55
C TYR A 265 8.44 43.64 -3.96
N VAL A 266 9.08 42.52 -4.27
CA VAL A 266 10.43 42.19 -3.79
C VAL A 266 11.47 43.19 -4.32
N ALA A 267 11.26 43.82 -5.48
CA ALA A 267 12.18 44.83 -5.98
C ALA A 267 12.16 46.11 -5.13
N GLU A 268 11.01 46.46 -4.56
CA GLU A 268 10.81 47.71 -3.81
C GLU A 268 10.93 47.54 -2.30
N ALA A 269 10.38 46.45 -1.75
CA ALA A 269 10.30 46.21 -0.32
C ALA A 269 11.65 45.90 0.34
N GLU A 270 11.69 46.03 1.67
CA GLU A 270 12.82 45.55 2.46
C GLU A 270 12.88 44.00 2.45
N PRO A 271 14.08 43.40 2.50
CA PRO A 271 14.21 41.95 2.40
C PRO A 271 13.44 41.16 3.48
N ALA A 272 13.33 41.71 4.70
CA ALA A 272 12.61 41.08 5.80
C ALA A 272 11.10 40.97 5.52
N ASP A 273 10.50 42.02 4.96
CA ASP A 273 9.07 42.08 4.65
C ASP A 273 8.70 41.17 3.45
N SER A 274 9.69 40.84 2.63
CA SER A 274 9.54 39.97 1.46
C SER A 274 9.48 38.47 1.77
N VAL A 275 9.94 38.02 2.94
CA VAL A 275 10.06 36.58 3.25
C VAL A 275 8.71 35.88 3.32
N GLU A 276 7.71 36.50 3.93
CA GLU A 276 6.38 35.93 4.11
C GLU A 276 5.59 35.86 2.77
N PRO A 277 5.51 36.94 1.96
CA PRO A 277 4.91 36.87 0.63
C PRO A 277 5.54 35.81 -0.28
N VAL A 278 6.87 35.68 -0.30
CA VAL A 278 7.55 34.63 -1.09
C VAL A 278 7.22 33.23 -0.55
N THR A 279 7.07 33.09 0.77
CA THR A 279 6.65 31.82 1.39
C THR A 279 5.22 31.45 0.99
N ALA A 280 4.31 32.41 0.99
CA ALA A 280 2.92 32.22 0.58
C ALA A 280 2.82 31.79 -0.89
N LEU A 281 3.57 32.44 -1.80
CA LEU A 281 3.58 32.03 -3.20
C LEU A 281 4.18 30.63 -3.40
N SER A 282 5.28 30.30 -2.70
CA SER A 282 5.85 28.94 -2.75
C SER A 282 4.84 27.88 -2.28
N ALA A 283 3.99 28.20 -1.30
CA ALA A 283 2.91 27.33 -0.87
C ALA A 283 1.81 27.22 -1.94
N ALA A 284 1.40 28.32 -2.57
CA ALA A 284 0.42 28.29 -3.66
C ALA A 284 0.89 27.46 -4.86
N VAL A 285 2.16 27.62 -5.28
CA VAL A 285 2.77 26.84 -6.36
C VAL A 285 2.88 25.35 -6.00
N ARG A 286 3.07 25.01 -4.71
CA ARG A 286 3.11 23.61 -4.25
C ARG A 286 1.81 22.85 -4.50
N GLU A 287 0.67 23.53 -4.46
CA GLU A 287 -0.65 22.94 -4.69
C GLU A 287 -0.95 22.68 -6.17
N VAL A 288 -0.04 23.07 -7.07
CA VAL A 288 -0.13 22.81 -8.51
C VAL A 288 0.71 21.58 -8.87
N GLU A 289 0.07 20.57 -9.43
CA GLU A 289 0.74 19.32 -9.78
C GLU A 289 1.90 19.54 -10.77
N GLY A 290 3.04 18.90 -10.51
CA GLY A 290 4.25 19.01 -11.33
C GLY A 290 4.92 20.40 -11.36
N ALA A 291 4.51 21.39 -10.55
CA ALA A 291 5.11 22.73 -10.58
C ALA A 291 6.42 22.85 -9.74
N GLY A 292 7.12 21.74 -9.53
CA GLY A 292 8.33 21.67 -8.70
C GLY A 292 9.46 22.56 -9.20
N ASP A 293 9.67 22.59 -10.52
CA ASP A 293 10.74 23.37 -11.16
C ASP A 293 10.49 24.88 -11.04
N VAL A 294 9.24 25.34 -11.15
CA VAL A 294 8.87 26.74 -10.88
C VAL A 294 9.04 27.07 -9.39
N ARG A 295 8.69 26.14 -8.51
CA ARG A 295 8.77 26.34 -7.06
C ARG A 295 10.21 26.40 -6.54
N SER A 296 11.16 25.75 -7.21
CA SER A 296 12.54 25.65 -6.72
C SER A 296 13.22 27.04 -6.66
N PRO A 297 13.25 27.85 -7.72
CA PRO A 297 13.82 29.20 -7.66
C PRO A 297 13.08 30.13 -6.70
N ILE A 298 11.77 29.98 -6.51
CA ILE A 298 11.01 30.74 -5.48
C ILE A 298 11.54 30.40 -4.07
N ASN A 299 11.86 29.13 -3.80
CA ASN A 299 12.48 28.74 -2.53
C ASN A 299 13.89 29.29 -2.37
N ASP A 300 14.65 29.42 -3.46
CA ASP A 300 15.98 30.00 -3.45
C ASP A 300 15.95 31.51 -3.25
N ALA A 301 14.96 32.22 -3.84
CA ALA A 301 14.68 33.61 -3.54
C ALA A 301 14.39 33.82 -2.05
N ARG A 302 13.52 32.99 -1.46
CA ARG A 302 13.23 33.01 -0.03
C ARG A 302 14.49 32.78 0.82
N ARG A 303 15.35 31.84 0.43
CA ARG A 303 16.61 31.54 1.14
C ARG A 303 17.56 32.73 1.10
N ALA A 304 17.66 33.43 -0.03
CA ALA A 304 18.49 34.62 -0.19
C ALA A 304 18.01 35.78 0.69
N LEU A 305 16.70 35.98 0.80
CA LEU A 305 16.09 37.03 1.65
C LEU A 305 16.21 36.75 3.15
N ARG A 306 16.09 35.48 3.57
CA ARG A 306 16.14 35.07 4.99
C ARG A 306 17.57 34.94 5.55
N ASN A 307 18.59 35.16 4.72
CA ASN A 307 19.97 34.99 5.16
C ASN A 307 20.37 36.03 6.22
N LYS A 308 21.40 35.75 7.02
CA LYS A 308 21.95 36.71 8.00
C LYS A 308 22.36 38.03 7.35
N THR A 309 22.84 37.95 6.11
CA THR A 309 23.05 39.08 5.21
C THR A 309 22.15 38.86 3.99
N PRO A 310 20.96 39.50 3.93
CA PRO A 310 20.03 39.31 2.82
C PRO A 310 20.63 39.73 1.48
N ASP A 311 20.44 38.89 0.46
CA ASP A 311 20.90 39.16 -0.91
C ASP A 311 19.69 39.38 -1.83
N LYS A 312 19.30 40.65 -1.95
CA LYS A 312 18.13 41.07 -2.74
C LYS A 312 18.35 40.85 -4.23
N ALA A 313 19.57 41.03 -4.73
CA ALA A 313 19.89 40.83 -6.15
C ALA A 313 19.71 39.37 -6.54
N LYS A 314 20.26 38.44 -5.75
CA LYS A 314 20.08 37.00 -5.96
C LYS A 314 18.60 36.58 -5.84
N ALA A 315 17.85 37.19 -4.93
CA ALA A 315 16.43 36.91 -4.79
C ALA A 315 15.65 37.29 -6.05
N LEU A 316 15.94 38.46 -6.63
CA LEU A 316 15.32 38.92 -7.89
C LEU A 316 15.72 38.03 -9.07
N GLU A 317 17.00 37.64 -9.17
CA GLU A 317 17.47 36.71 -10.20
C GLU A 317 16.72 35.37 -10.13
N SER A 318 16.54 34.82 -8.93
CA SER A 318 15.81 33.57 -8.72
C SER A 318 14.31 33.70 -9.05
N LEU A 319 13.71 34.88 -8.83
CA LEU A 319 12.31 35.14 -9.23
C LEU A 319 12.17 35.34 -10.75
N ASP A 320 13.17 35.93 -11.41
CA ASP A 320 13.23 36.02 -12.86
C ASP A 320 13.36 34.63 -13.51
N GLU A 321 14.18 33.74 -12.92
CA GLU A 321 14.24 32.33 -13.32
C GLU A 321 12.90 31.62 -13.13
N ALA A 322 12.23 31.83 -11.99
CA ALA A 322 10.89 31.27 -11.74
C ALA A 322 9.87 31.73 -12.79
N LEU A 323 9.88 33.01 -13.18
CA LEU A 323 9.02 33.57 -14.23
C LEU A 323 9.30 32.93 -15.60
N GLN A 324 10.56 32.71 -15.94
CA GLN A 324 10.94 32.04 -17.20
C GLN A 324 10.45 30.58 -17.22
N LEU A 325 10.70 29.81 -16.15
CA LEU A 325 10.22 28.42 -16.04
C LEU A 325 8.69 28.36 -16.03
N TYR A 326 8.04 29.29 -15.36
CA TYR A 326 6.58 29.41 -15.35
C TYR A 326 6.01 29.57 -16.76
N GLN A 327 6.59 30.45 -17.57
CA GLN A 327 6.13 30.68 -18.95
C GLN A 327 6.32 29.44 -19.82
N GLN A 328 7.46 28.75 -19.68
CA GLN A 328 7.73 27.50 -20.39
C GLN A 328 6.72 26.42 -20.00
N GLU A 329 6.50 26.22 -18.69
CA GLU A 329 5.52 25.28 -18.15
C GLU A 329 4.11 25.57 -18.65
N LEU A 330 3.66 26.83 -18.57
CA LEU A 330 2.32 27.20 -18.98
C LEU A 330 2.10 27.00 -20.48
N ALA A 331 3.11 27.29 -21.30
CA ALA A 331 3.02 27.16 -22.76
C ALA A 331 2.78 25.71 -23.18
N TRP A 332 3.63 24.77 -22.74
CA TRP A 332 3.50 23.38 -23.13
C TRP A 332 2.24 22.73 -22.53
N ARG A 333 1.88 23.08 -21.29
CA ARG A 333 0.67 22.55 -20.64
C ARG A 333 -0.62 22.98 -21.34
N LYS A 334 -0.71 24.24 -21.78
CA LYS A 334 -1.85 24.72 -22.58
C LYS A 334 -1.99 23.96 -23.90
N GLN A 335 -0.88 23.72 -24.58
CA GLN A 335 -0.89 22.93 -25.82
C GLN A 335 -1.28 21.46 -25.54
N ALA A 336 -0.67 20.83 -24.54
CA ALA A 336 -0.99 19.46 -24.12
C ALA A 336 -2.47 19.30 -23.72
N LYS A 337 -3.05 20.30 -23.05
CA LYS A 337 -4.47 20.32 -22.69
C LYS A 337 -5.37 20.31 -23.93
N ALA A 338 -4.98 20.98 -25.01
CA ALA A 338 -5.75 21.05 -26.25
C ALA A 338 -5.55 19.80 -27.13
N GLU A 339 -4.33 19.29 -27.22
CA GLU A 339 -3.94 18.29 -28.24
C GLU A 339 -3.74 16.87 -27.67
N LEU A 340 -3.24 16.73 -26.44
CA LEU A 340 -2.89 15.43 -25.85
C LEU A 340 -3.94 14.89 -24.88
N LEU A 341 -4.65 15.77 -24.17
CA LEU A 341 -5.49 15.39 -23.03
C LEU A 341 -6.48 14.26 -23.36
N VAL A 342 -7.22 14.39 -24.46
CA VAL A 342 -8.22 13.40 -24.87
C VAL A 342 -7.57 12.04 -25.16
N GLY A 343 -6.49 12.02 -25.96
CA GLY A 343 -5.81 10.78 -26.32
C GLY A 343 -5.22 10.05 -25.10
N VAL A 344 -4.64 10.79 -24.16
CA VAL A 344 -4.09 10.21 -22.92
C VAL A 344 -5.22 9.75 -21.98
N GLN A 345 -6.34 10.47 -21.91
CA GLN A 345 -7.52 10.05 -21.14
C GLN A 345 -8.15 8.78 -21.70
N ASP A 346 -8.26 8.66 -23.02
CA ASP A 346 -8.78 7.46 -23.68
C ASP A 346 -7.89 6.24 -23.40
N TYR A 347 -6.56 6.43 -23.47
CA TYR A 347 -5.59 5.40 -23.12
C TYR A 347 -5.74 4.99 -21.64
N GLU A 348 -5.72 5.97 -20.73
CA GLU A 348 -5.87 5.72 -19.30
C GLU A 348 -7.17 4.98 -18.98
N ALA A 349 -8.30 5.39 -19.56
CA ALA A 349 -9.60 4.75 -19.36
C ALA A 349 -9.59 3.29 -19.86
N THR A 350 -8.89 3.02 -20.96
CA THR A 350 -8.76 1.67 -21.52
C THR A 350 -7.97 0.75 -20.57
N ILE A 351 -6.90 1.26 -19.95
CA ILE A 351 -5.99 0.46 -19.12
C ILE A 351 -6.33 0.49 -17.61
N ARG A 352 -7.18 1.42 -17.16
CA ARG A 352 -7.49 1.70 -15.74
C ARG A 352 -7.89 0.46 -14.94
N ASN A 353 -8.74 -0.38 -15.53
CA ASN A 353 -9.34 -1.52 -14.85
C ASN A 353 -8.58 -2.85 -15.10
N ASN A 354 -7.42 -2.78 -15.75
CA ASN A 354 -6.53 -3.93 -15.97
C ASN A 354 -5.11 -3.63 -15.48
N ILE A 355 -4.23 -3.07 -16.33
CA ILE A 355 -2.85 -2.68 -16.00
C ILE A 355 -2.86 -1.69 -14.82
N GLY A 356 -3.77 -0.72 -14.84
CA GLY A 356 -3.90 0.31 -13.81
C GLY A 356 -4.69 -0.09 -12.56
N LEU A 357 -5.24 -1.31 -12.49
CA LEU A 357 -6.23 -1.68 -11.46
C LEU A 357 -5.64 -1.57 -10.05
N ARG A 358 -4.36 -1.93 -9.90
CA ARG A 358 -3.66 -1.91 -8.61
C ARG A 358 -3.53 -0.50 -8.05
N GLN A 359 -3.35 0.50 -8.91
CA GLN A 359 -3.15 1.90 -8.53
C GLN A 359 -4.45 2.68 -8.33
N GLN A 360 -5.61 2.02 -8.43
CA GLN A 360 -6.89 2.66 -8.13
C GLN A 360 -7.03 2.89 -6.63
N PRO A 361 -7.66 4.01 -6.21
CA PRO A 361 -7.92 4.27 -4.79
C PRO A 361 -8.85 3.22 -4.18
N GLN A 362 -9.78 2.69 -4.98
CA GLN A 362 -10.75 1.68 -4.58
C GLN A 362 -10.98 0.69 -5.74
N LEU A 363 -11.35 -0.55 -5.40
CA LEU A 363 -11.75 -1.53 -6.41
C LEU A 363 -13.09 -1.11 -7.04
N PRO A 364 -13.19 -1.08 -8.38
CA PRO A 364 -14.48 -0.94 -9.05
C PRO A 364 -15.44 -2.04 -8.58
N ARG A 365 -16.72 -1.71 -8.40
CA ARG A 365 -17.72 -2.63 -7.84
C ARG A 365 -17.76 -3.97 -8.56
N GLU A 366 -17.70 -3.97 -9.89
CA GLU A 366 -17.70 -5.19 -10.71
C GLU A 366 -16.48 -6.07 -10.39
N LYS A 367 -15.27 -5.47 -10.35
CA LYS A 367 -14.03 -6.15 -9.96
C LYS A 367 -14.06 -6.66 -8.52
N ALA A 368 -14.64 -5.90 -7.61
CA ALA A 368 -14.80 -6.32 -6.23
C ALA A 368 -15.66 -7.60 -6.13
N LEU A 369 -16.78 -7.69 -6.86
CA LEU A 369 -17.65 -8.88 -6.86
C LEU A 369 -16.92 -10.13 -7.39
N GLU A 370 -16.13 -9.97 -8.45
CA GLU A 370 -15.31 -11.05 -9.00
C GLU A 370 -14.26 -11.54 -7.99
N ILE A 371 -13.56 -10.61 -7.32
CA ILE A 371 -12.54 -10.93 -6.33
C ILE A 371 -13.17 -11.61 -5.09
N VAL A 372 -14.33 -11.15 -4.63
CA VAL A 372 -15.05 -11.78 -3.51
C VAL A 372 -15.28 -13.26 -3.78
N SER A 373 -15.74 -13.60 -5.00
CA SER A 373 -15.98 -15.01 -5.37
C SER A 373 -14.72 -15.88 -5.29
N CYS A 374 -13.58 -15.37 -5.75
CA CYS A 374 -12.30 -16.07 -5.67
C CYS A 374 -11.82 -16.22 -4.22
N THR A 375 -11.94 -15.16 -3.41
CA THR A 375 -11.50 -15.21 -2.01
C THR A 375 -12.35 -16.12 -1.12
N ALA A 376 -13.56 -16.48 -1.56
CA ALA A 376 -14.41 -17.44 -0.87
C ALA A 376 -13.94 -18.90 -1.06
N ALA A 377 -13.17 -19.19 -2.11
CA ALA A 377 -12.60 -20.51 -2.34
C ALA A 377 -11.35 -20.74 -1.48
N HIS A 378 -11.22 -21.94 -0.90
CA HIS A 378 -10.04 -22.30 -0.13
C HIS A 378 -8.85 -22.53 -1.06
N ARG A 379 -7.77 -21.79 -0.85
CA ARG A 379 -6.48 -22.02 -1.52
C ARG A 379 -5.61 -22.93 -0.65
N ASP A 380 -5.20 -24.06 -1.21
CA ASP A 380 -4.19 -24.90 -0.56
C ASP A 380 -2.82 -24.23 -0.62
N ILE A 381 -2.28 -23.88 0.55
CA ILE A 381 -0.94 -23.31 0.72
C ILE A 381 -0.07 -24.20 1.63
N SER A 382 -0.49 -25.45 1.87
CA SER A 382 0.17 -26.36 2.80
C SER A 382 1.63 -26.64 2.43
N LEU A 383 1.93 -26.73 1.13
CA LEU A 383 3.29 -26.98 0.63
C LEU A 383 4.23 -25.77 0.75
N ASN A 384 3.74 -24.62 1.23
CA ASN A 384 4.57 -23.44 1.49
C ASN A 384 5.17 -23.43 2.90
N PHE A 385 4.63 -24.24 3.81
CA PHE A 385 5.05 -24.29 5.21
C PHE A 385 6.09 -25.35 5.44
#